data_AF-A0A956F9E3-F1
#
_entry.id   AF-A0A956F9E3-F1
#
_cell.length_a   1.000
_cell.length_b   1.000
_cell.length_c   1.000
_cell.angle_alpha   90.00
_cell.angle_beta   90.00
_cell.angle_gamma   90.00
#
_symmetry.space_group_name_H-M   'P 1'
#
loop_
_entity.id
_entity.type
_entity.pdbx_description
1 polymer ?
#
loop_
_entity_poly.entity_id
_entity_poly.type
_entity_poly.pdbx_seq_one_letter_code
_entity_poly.pdbx_strand_id
1 'polypeptide(L)'
;MERKGRARGRERAPLRKHRRRRIIKRWPAEQPGTIGWCATVRKLGVSVEPTDEPHDLHADGDSWEDVDPHAFYLGLEDSPAEHVVSYMLLAYHVPEYASLMYVVHKWEEAGRSLKEWLVAAYAWMIDQGDDRHREAALYSLWVDYFEVPKRASFVFPRLWRRLWRRDELLAASGPVPWEHKRAAYQEAARDPELHSSLARGLVGSFHDAFGQVDPVEARELYRAITIEDDEVRAALESVLFTPTRWRVVALITVDVGDPRWRKWVPEDVGPSFLVELAAVDRPRWVHRSDLLHGERWLGSLMHWAFPFDEGIGHQREEVPHEGAPPILFRVEGYAGAVRDVLGEVVDAWPPGLGPRDEERRPTAR
;
A
#
# COMPACT_ATOMS: atom_id res chain seq x y z
N MET A 1 33.88 -44.83 56.26
CA MET A 1 32.67 -45.31 55.55
C MET A 1 31.55 -44.32 55.84
N GLU A 2 31.33 -43.33 54.96
CA GLU A 2 30.15 -42.45 55.05
C GLU A 2 29.65 -42.19 53.62
N ARG A 3 28.45 -42.69 53.31
CA ARG A 3 27.76 -42.49 52.03
C ARG A 3 26.85 -41.27 52.14
N LYS A 4 27.19 -40.18 51.46
CA LYS A 4 26.29 -39.03 51.23
C LYS A 4 25.37 -39.33 50.04
N GLY A 5 24.07 -39.47 50.31
CA GLY A 5 23.02 -39.59 49.30
C GLY A 5 22.65 -38.22 48.70
N ARG A 6 22.68 -38.11 47.37
CA ARG A 6 22.17 -36.96 46.61
C ARG A 6 20.71 -37.21 46.21
N ALA A 7 19.80 -36.37 46.70
CA ALA A 7 18.41 -36.32 46.24
C ALA A 7 18.33 -35.61 44.88
N ARG A 8 17.78 -36.30 43.86
CA ARG A 8 17.45 -35.72 42.55
C ARG A 8 16.06 -35.11 42.60
N GLY A 9 15.96 -33.78 42.60
CA GLY A 9 14.70 -33.06 42.37
C GLY A 9 14.34 -33.10 40.89
N ARG A 10 13.18 -33.67 40.56
CA ARG A 10 12.58 -33.60 39.21
C ARG A 10 11.75 -32.32 39.11
N GLU A 11 12.27 -31.31 38.42
CA GLU A 11 11.47 -30.17 37.96
C GLU A 11 10.40 -30.65 36.96
N ARG A 12 9.13 -30.41 37.29
CA ARG A 12 8.00 -30.66 36.38
C ARG A 12 7.90 -29.50 35.40
N ALA A 13 8.11 -29.79 34.12
CA ALA A 13 7.93 -28.82 33.04
C ALA A 13 6.49 -28.25 33.05
N PRO A 14 6.31 -26.94 32.84
CA PRO A 14 5.00 -26.32 32.84
C PRO A 14 4.13 -26.87 31.70
N LEU A 15 2.96 -27.38 32.04
CA LEU A 15 1.92 -27.82 31.10
C LEU A 15 1.57 -26.65 30.17
N ARG A 16 2.00 -26.75 28.90
CA ARG A 16 1.57 -25.86 27.82
C ARG A 16 0.05 -25.90 27.74
N LYS A 17 -0.63 -24.87 28.25
CA LYS A 17 -2.06 -24.67 28.05
C LYS A 17 -2.32 -24.59 26.55
N HIS A 18 -2.90 -25.63 25.97
CA HIS A 18 -3.37 -25.62 24.58
C HIS A 18 -4.41 -24.50 24.44
N ARG A 19 -4.01 -23.34 23.92
CA ARG A 19 -4.94 -22.32 23.44
C ARG A 19 -5.80 -22.98 22.37
N ARG A 20 -7.05 -23.30 22.71
CA ARG A 20 -8.06 -23.71 21.72
C ARG A 20 -8.06 -22.64 20.63
N ARG A 21 -7.68 -23.01 19.41
CA ARG A 21 -7.78 -22.13 18.24
C ARG A 21 -9.25 -21.74 18.14
N ARG A 22 -9.60 -20.49 18.46
CA ARG A 22 -10.94 -19.96 18.21
C ARG A 22 -11.16 -20.09 16.70
N ILE A 23 -12.09 -20.94 16.30
CA ILE A 23 -12.55 -21.00 14.91
C ILE A 23 -13.16 -19.63 14.62
N ILE A 24 -12.51 -18.87 13.74
CA ILE A 24 -13.04 -17.60 13.29
C ILE A 24 -14.22 -17.95 12.39
N LYS A 25 -15.44 -17.72 12.87
CA LYS A 25 -16.64 -17.83 12.04
C LYS A 25 -16.50 -16.82 10.90
N ARG A 26 -16.58 -17.28 9.66
CA ARG A 26 -16.64 -16.40 8.49
C ARG A 26 -17.99 -15.69 8.51
N TRP A 27 -17.99 -14.39 8.24
CA TRP A 27 -19.23 -13.64 8.00
C TRP A 27 -19.70 -13.94 6.58
N PRO A 28 -20.99 -14.22 6.37
CA PRO A 28 -21.53 -14.34 5.03
C PRO A 28 -21.53 -12.95 4.35
N ALA A 29 -21.35 -12.95 3.03
CA ALA A 29 -21.51 -11.76 2.19
C ALA A 29 -22.99 -11.66 1.82
N GLU A 30 -23.76 -10.97 2.65
CA GLU A 30 -25.22 -10.80 2.49
C GLU A 30 -25.51 -9.41 1.93
N GLN A 31 -26.54 -9.32 1.09
CA GLN A 31 -27.04 -8.04 0.59
C GLN A 31 -27.54 -7.17 1.75
N PRO A 32 -27.09 -5.91 1.87
CA PRO A 32 -27.61 -4.96 2.85
C PRO A 32 -29.15 -4.89 2.84
N GLY A 33 -29.76 -4.76 4.01
CA GLY A 33 -31.22 -4.76 4.19
C GLY A 33 -31.91 -6.14 4.24
N THR A 34 -31.22 -7.23 3.88
CA THR A 34 -31.81 -8.58 3.98
C THR A 34 -31.88 -9.10 5.42
N ILE A 35 -32.77 -10.08 5.70
CA ILE A 35 -32.86 -10.74 7.01
C ILE A 35 -31.51 -11.34 7.45
N GLY A 36 -30.78 -11.95 6.50
CA GLY A 36 -29.44 -12.49 6.75
C GLY A 36 -28.47 -11.41 7.18
N TRP A 37 -28.46 -10.28 6.46
CA TRP A 37 -27.65 -9.11 6.80
C TRP A 37 -28.01 -8.53 8.17
N CYS A 38 -29.30 -8.26 8.46
CA CYS A 38 -29.72 -7.77 9.78
C CYS A 38 -29.30 -8.72 10.91
N ALA A 39 -29.38 -10.04 10.68
CA ALA A 39 -28.91 -11.03 11.64
C ALA A 39 -27.38 -11.01 11.85
N THR A 40 -26.60 -10.59 10.86
CA THR A 40 -25.15 -10.35 11.06
C THR A 40 -24.89 -9.07 11.83
N VAL A 41 -25.63 -8.00 11.54
CA VAL A 41 -25.51 -6.70 12.18
C VAL A 41 -25.90 -6.76 13.67
N ARG A 42 -26.96 -7.50 14.02
CA ARG A 42 -27.32 -7.77 15.42
C ARG A 42 -26.21 -8.46 16.21
N LYS A 43 -25.37 -9.29 15.57
CA LYS A 43 -24.20 -9.92 16.24
C LYS A 43 -23.07 -8.92 16.53
N LEU A 44 -23.10 -7.75 15.89
CA LEU A 44 -22.20 -6.63 16.18
C LEU A 44 -22.74 -5.74 17.31
N GLY A 45 -23.95 -6.00 17.81
CA GLY A 45 -24.60 -5.20 18.85
C GLY A 45 -25.45 -4.06 18.30
N VAL A 46 -25.65 -3.99 16.97
CA VAL A 46 -26.45 -2.95 16.31
C VAL A 46 -27.85 -3.48 16.05
N SER A 47 -28.87 -2.74 16.49
CA SER A 47 -30.26 -3.09 16.21
C SER A 47 -30.67 -2.49 14.86
N VAL A 48 -30.95 -3.35 13.87
CA VAL A 48 -31.49 -2.95 12.57
C VAL A 48 -32.58 -3.94 12.18
N GLU A 49 -33.74 -3.43 11.80
CA GLU A 49 -34.84 -4.17 11.22
C GLU A 49 -34.77 -4.17 9.68
N PRO A 50 -35.27 -5.21 8.99
CA PRO A 50 -35.28 -5.26 7.53
C PRO A 50 -36.06 -4.12 6.87
N THR A 51 -37.02 -3.55 7.60
CA THR A 51 -37.84 -2.40 7.18
C THR A 51 -37.25 -1.07 7.60
N ASP A 52 -36.09 -1.06 8.26
CA ASP A 52 -35.32 0.15 8.43
C ASP A 52 -34.69 0.49 7.08
N GLU A 53 -35.52 0.80 6.07
CA GLU A 53 -35.09 1.82 5.13
C GLU A 53 -34.81 3.06 6.00
N PRO A 54 -33.80 3.88 5.72
CA PRO A 54 -33.56 5.14 6.42
C PRO A 54 -34.73 6.13 6.25
N HIS A 55 -35.87 5.80 6.84
CA HIS A 55 -37.15 6.45 6.68
C HIS A 55 -37.17 7.83 7.34
N ASP A 56 -36.23 8.12 8.24
CA ASP A 56 -36.11 9.43 8.89
C ASP A 56 -35.31 10.48 8.08
N LEU A 57 -34.68 10.11 6.95
CA LEU A 57 -34.08 11.10 6.03
C LEU A 57 -35.09 11.66 5.02
N HIS A 58 -36.30 11.06 4.96
CA HIS A 58 -37.35 11.44 4.03
C HIS A 58 -38.44 12.31 4.67
N ALA A 59 -38.17 12.99 5.78
CA ALA A 59 -39.16 13.89 6.39
C ALA A 59 -39.69 14.95 5.38
N ASP A 60 -38.93 15.26 4.32
CA ASP A 60 -39.30 16.26 3.30
C ASP A 60 -39.49 15.71 1.87
N GLY A 61 -39.45 14.39 1.65
CA GLY A 61 -39.74 13.80 0.33
C GLY A 61 -38.61 13.86 -0.71
N ASP A 62 -37.39 14.16 -0.28
CA ASP A 62 -36.20 14.16 -1.14
C ASP A 62 -35.80 12.75 -1.58
N SER A 63 -35.24 12.65 -2.79
CA SER A 63 -34.79 11.38 -3.34
C SER A 63 -33.46 10.96 -2.71
N TRP A 64 -33.11 9.67 -2.79
CA TRP A 64 -31.79 9.19 -2.37
C TRP A 64 -30.61 9.91 -3.07
N GLU A 65 -30.86 10.49 -4.24
CA GLU A 65 -29.86 11.25 -5.00
C GLU A 65 -29.57 12.63 -4.38
N ASP A 66 -30.42 13.11 -3.47
CA ASP A 66 -30.30 14.41 -2.81
C ASP A 66 -29.71 14.33 -1.38
N VAL A 67 -29.46 13.11 -0.89
CA VAL A 67 -28.90 12.89 0.46
C VAL A 67 -27.44 13.34 0.47
N ASP A 68 -27.13 14.41 1.19
CA ASP A 68 -25.76 14.84 1.47
C ASP A 68 -25.08 13.84 2.44
N PRO A 69 -24.08 13.06 2.00
CA PRO A 69 -23.37 12.12 2.85
C PRO A 69 -22.68 12.80 4.04
N HIS A 70 -22.38 14.11 3.95
CA HIS A 70 -21.78 14.89 5.02
C HIS A 70 -22.77 15.27 6.13
N ALA A 71 -24.07 15.33 5.83
CA ALA A 71 -25.15 15.62 6.77
C ALA A 71 -25.88 14.37 7.26
N PHE A 72 -25.51 13.20 6.74
CA PHE A 72 -26.15 11.93 7.06
C PHE A 72 -25.93 11.53 8.52
N TYR A 73 -27.03 11.34 9.25
CA TYR A 73 -27.02 10.92 10.64
C TYR A 73 -28.25 10.05 10.93
N LEU A 74 -28.05 8.76 11.21
CA LEU A 74 -29.16 7.85 11.56
C LEU A 74 -29.58 7.93 13.05
N GLY A 75 -28.97 8.80 13.86
CA GLY A 75 -29.22 8.78 15.31
C GLY A 75 -28.61 7.58 16.02
N LEU A 76 -27.79 6.78 15.33
CA LEU A 76 -27.23 5.52 15.82
C LEU A 76 -25.78 5.66 16.34
N GLU A 77 -25.09 6.79 16.21
CA GLU A 77 -23.61 6.86 16.32
C GLU A 77 -23.00 6.76 17.75
N ASP A 78 -23.63 6.07 18.69
CA ASP A 78 -23.05 5.85 20.02
C ASP A 78 -21.89 4.84 19.99
N SER A 79 -21.77 4.03 18.93
CA SER A 79 -20.70 3.05 18.76
C SER A 79 -20.05 3.01 17.36
N PRO A 80 -18.79 2.53 17.26
CA PRO A 80 -18.14 2.29 15.96
C PRO A 80 -18.92 1.36 15.02
N ALA A 81 -19.68 0.41 15.58
CA ALA A 81 -20.43 -0.56 14.79
C ALA A 81 -21.66 0.09 14.14
N GLU A 82 -22.42 0.88 14.91
CA GLU A 82 -23.53 1.65 14.38
C GLU A 82 -23.10 2.63 13.30
N HIS A 83 -22.02 3.38 13.53
CA HIS A 83 -21.45 4.29 12.53
C HIS A 83 -21.15 3.56 11.21
N VAL A 84 -20.36 2.48 11.28
CA VAL A 84 -19.97 1.71 10.09
C VAL A 84 -21.19 1.10 9.40
N VAL A 85 -22.16 0.56 10.14
CA VAL A 85 -23.37 -0.02 9.57
C VAL A 85 -24.22 1.04 8.88
N SER A 86 -24.35 2.23 9.47
CA SER A 86 -25.12 3.36 8.93
C SER A 86 -24.59 3.81 7.58
N TYR A 87 -23.28 4.05 7.47
CA TYR A 87 -22.66 4.48 6.22
C TYR A 87 -22.56 3.35 5.18
N MET A 88 -22.50 2.07 5.59
CA MET A 88 -22.60 0.96 4.63
C MET A 88 -24.02 0.78 4.09
N LEU A 89 -25.06 1.09 4.88
CA LEU A 89 -26.43 1.17 4.38
C LEU A 89 -26.58 2.35 3.41
N LEU A 90 -26.05 3.53 3.75
CA LEU A 90 -26.04 4.67 2.83
C LEU A 90 -25.33 4.31 1.52
N ALA A 91 -24.14 3.72 1.58
CA ALA A 91 -23.38 3.32 0.40
C ALA A 91 -24.06 2.25 -0.46
N TYR A 92 -25.05 1.54 0.09
CA TYR A 92 -25.87 0.61 -0.66
C TYR A 92 -27.01 1.31 -1.43
N HIS A 93 -27.55 2.41 -0.90
CA HIS A 93 -28.57 3.19 -1.60
C HIS A 93 -27.98 4.26 -2.52
N VAL A 94 -26.83 4.83 -2.11
CA VAL A 94 -26.07 5.87 -2.79
C VAL A 94 -24.66 5.32 -2.99
N PRO A 95 -24.44 4.49 -4.04
CA PRO A 95 -23.17 3.78 -4.29
C PRO A 95 -22.11 4.74 -4.83
N GLU A 96 -21.66 5.61 -3.94
CA GLU A 96 -20.68 6.65 -4.19
C GLU A 96 -19.57 6.58 -3.13
N TYR A 97 -18.37 6.98 -3.53
CA TYR A 97 -17.24 7.04 -2.62
C TYR A 97 -17.50 7.94 -1.41
N ALA A 98 -18.25 9.04 -1.58
CA ALA A 98 -18.61 9.95 -0.51
C ALA A 98 -19.35 9.26 0.65
N SER A 99 -20.14 8.22 0.37
CA SER A 99 -20.79 7.40 1.39
C SER A 99 -19.78 6.50 2.12
N LEU A 100 -18.83 5.91 1.39
CA LEU A 100 -17.86 4.95 1.93
C LEU A 100 -16.70 5.59 2.70
N MET A 101 -16.30 6.82 2.36
CA MET A 101 -15.17 7.48 3.03
C MET A 101 -15.42 7.65 4.54
N TYR A 102 -16.67 7.78 4.96
CA TYR A 102 -17.05 7.87 6.37
C TYR A 102 -16.92 6.56 7.14
N VAL A 103 -16.97 5.41 6.45
CA VAL A 103 -16.80 4.09 7.06
C VAL A 103 -15.41 3.96 7.68
N VAL A 104 -14.38 4.58 7.08
CA VAL A 104 -13.00 4.46 7.55
C VAL A 104 -12.74 5.26 8.84
N HIS A 105 -13.54 6.27 9.15
CA HIS A 105 -13.36 7.14 10.34
C HIS A 105 -13.32 6.34 11.64
N LYS A 106 -14.06 5.22 11.71
CA LYS A 106 -14.14 4.34 12.88
C LYS A 106 -13.24 3.12 12.81
N TRP A 107 -12.35 3.03 11.82
CA TRP A 107 -11.50 1.85 11.62
C TRP A 107 -10.59 1.54 12.81
N GLU A 108 -9.97 2.54 13.44
CA GLU A 108 -9.06 2.29 14.57
C GLU A 108 -9.82 1.87 15.84
N GLU A 109 -11.02 2.38 16.04
CA GLU A 109 -11.93 2.00 17.13
C GLU A 109 -12.58 0.62 16.88
N ALA A 110 -12.69 0.19 15.62
CA ALA A 110 -13.33 -1.05 15.24
C ALA A 110 -12.58 -2.29 15.76
N GLY A 111 -13.30 -3.10 16.54
CA GLY A 111 -12.85 -4.44 16.93
C GLY A 111 -12.75 -5.38 15.73
N ARG A 112 -12.05 -6.52 15.91
CA ARG A 112 -11.83 -7.49 14.82
C ARG A 112 -13.12 -7.98 14.18
N SER A 113 -14.19 -8.20 14.95
CA SER A 113 -15.47 -8.69 14.42
C SER A 113 -16.06 -7.72 13.40
N LEU A 114 -16.08 -6.43 13.71
CA LEU A 114 -16.58 -5.37 12.83
C LEU A 114 -15.71 -5.27 11.57
N LYS A 115 -14.38 -5.31 11.71
CA LYS A 115 -13.46 -5.32 10.55
C LYS A 115 -13.67 -6.53 9.63
N GLU A 116 -13.91 -7.72 10.19
CA GLU A 116 -14.18 -8.92 9.39
C GLU A 116 -15.54 -8.87 8.68
N TRP A 117 -16.53 -8.23 9.31
CA TRP A 117 -17.84 -7.95 8.71
C TRP A 117 -17.72 -6.92 7.58
N LEU A 118 -16.96 -5.85 7.79
CA LEU A 118 -16.73 -4.82 6.78
C LEU A 118 -16.10 -5.41 5.51
N VAL A 119 -15.10 -6.28 5.66
CA VAL A 119 -14.51 -7.01 4.54
C VAL A 119 -15.54 -7.90 3.81
N ALA A 120 -16.53 -8.45 4.52
CA ALA A 120 -17.58 -9.25 3.88
C ALA A 120 -18.57 -8.37 3.08
N ALA A 121 -18.87 -7.17 3.59
CA ALA A 121 -19.69 -6.20 2.90
C ALA A 121 -19.00 -5.64 1.64
N TYR A 122 -17.71 -5.29 1.70
CA TYR A 122 -16.92 -4.96 0.50
C TYR A 122 -16.89 -6.13 -0.50
N ALA A 123 -16.74 -7.36 -0.03
CA ALA A 123 -16.76 -8.52 -0.91
C ALA A 123 -18.10 -8.68 -1.63
N TRP A 124 -19.21 -8.43 -0.93
CA TRP A 124 -20.55 -8.42 -1.54
C TRP A 124 -20.67 -7.32 -2.61
N MET A 125 -20.26 -6.08 -2.31
CA MET A 125 -20.35 -4.96 -3.28
C MET A 125 -19.55 -5.26 -4.56
N ILE A 126 -18.41 -5.94 -4.44
CA ILE A 126 -17.58 -6.28 -5.59
C ILE A 126 -18.15 -7.44 -6.41
N ASP A 127 -18.49 -8.57 -5.76
CA ASP A 127 -18.91 -9.78 -6.46
C ASP A 127 -20.38 -9.73 -6.91
N GLN A 128 -21.24 -9.08 -6.15
CA GLN A 128 -22.70 -9.15 -6.28
C GLN A 128 -23.37 -7.78 -6.52
N GLY A 129 -22.69 -6.68 -6.21
CA GLY A 129 -23.17 -5.34 -6.51
C GLY A 129 -23.20 -5.06 -8.02
N ASP A 130 -24.02 -4.09 -8.40
CA ASP A 130 -23.94 -3.50 -9.74
C ASP A 130 -22.61 -2.76 -9.95
N ASP A 131 -22.42 -2.19 -11.14
CA ASP A 131 -21.16 -1.55 -11.49
C ASP A 131 -20.88 -0.30 -10.63
N ARG A 132 -21.91 0.44 -10.18
CA ARG A 132 -21.71 1.61 -9.30
C ARG A 132 -21.21 1.18 -7.92
N HIS A 133 -21.82 0.15 -7.34
CA HIS A 133 -21.38 -0.40 -6.06
C HIS A 133 -19.95 -0.89 -6.11
N ARG A 134 -19.60 -1.58 -7.20
CA ARG A 134 -18.27 -2.12 -7.40
C ARG A 134 -17.23 -1.03 -7.56
N GLU A 135 -17.50 -0.03 -8.40
CA GLU A 135 -16.62 1.12 -8.59
C GLU A 135 -16.37 1.87 -7.28
N ALA A 136 -17.43 2.22 -6.55
CA ALA A 136 -17.32 2.89 -5.25
C ALA A 136 -16.51 2.05 -4.24
N ALA A 137 -16.77 0.74 -4.18
CA ALA A 137 -16.06 -0.18 -3.30
C ALA A 137 -14.56 -0.27 -3.63
N LEU A 138 -14.20 -0.44 -4.91
CA LEU A 138 -12.79 -0.52 -5.34
C LEU A 138 -12.07 0.80 -5.13
N TYR A 139 -12.72 1.93 -5.40
CA TYR A 139 -12.13 3.25 -5.18
C TYR A 139 -11.91 3.54 -3.68
N SER A 140 -12.88 3.25 -2.81
CA SER A 140 -12.67 3.38 -1.36
C SER A 140 -11.58 2.42 -0.86
N LEU A 141 -11.54 1.17 -1.34
CA LEU A 141 -10.45 0.25 -0.99
C LEU A 141 -9.08 0.80 -1.39
N TRP A 142 -8.98 1.39 -2.58
CA TRP A 142 -7.76 2.02 -3.09
C TRP A 142 -7.32 3.17 -2.17
N VAL A 143 -8.13 4.22 -1.99
CA VAL A 143 -7.78 5.41 -1.19
C VAL A 143 -7.67 5.11 0.31
N ASP A 144 -8.69 4.50 0.91
CA ASP A 144 -8.85 4.49 2.37
C ASP A 144 -8.13 3.32 3.05
N TYR A 145 -7.90 2.23 2.32
CA TYR A 145 -7.40 0.98 2.90
C TYR A 145 -6.05 0.56 2.33
N PHE A 146 -5.85 0.60 1.01
CA PHE A 146 -4.62 0.09 0.40
C PHE A 146 -3.43 1.03 0.58
N GLU A 147 -3.64 2.33 0.53
CA GLU A 147 -2.61 3.34 0.80
C GLU A 147 -2.11 3.33 2.26
N VAL A 148 -2.89 2.74 3.19
CA VAL A 148 -2.52 2.64 4.61
C VAL A 148 -2.03 1.23 4.94
N PRO A 149 -0.72 0.99 5.13
CA PRO A 149 -0.16 -0.37 5.23
C PRO A 149 -0.83 -1.26 6.27
N LYS A 150 -1.13 -0.70 7.45
CA LYS A 150 -1.82 -1.42 8.54
C LYS A 150 -3.22 -1.90 8.11
N ARG A 151 -3.96 -1.10 7.36
CA ARG A 151 -5.31 -1.43 6.86
C ARG A 151 -5.22 -2.44 5.72
N ALA A 152 -4.34 -2.19 4.75
CA ALA A 152 -4.07 -3.08 3.62
C ALA A 152 -3.71 -4.50 4.08
N SER A 153 -2.82 -4.63 5.08
CA SER A 153 -2.40 -5.91 5.68
C SER A 153 -3.58 -6.75 6.20
N PHE A 154 -4.66 -6.08 6.61
CA PHE A 154 -5.86 -6.72 7.10
C PHE A 154 -6.83 -7.04 5.97
N VAL A 155 -7.15 -6.05 5.13
CA VAL A 155 -8.25 -6.10 4.17
C VAL A 155 -7.90 -6.94 2.94
N PHE A 156 -6.78 -6.66 2.29
CA PHE A 156 -6.44 -7.27 1.00
C PHE A 156 -6.36 -8.80 1.05
N PRO A 157 -5.60 -9.44 1.97
CA PRO A 157 -5.51 -10.92 2.01
C PRO A 157 -6.82 -11.61 2.37
N ARG A 158 -7.80 -10.88 2.91
CA ARG A 158 -9.13 -11.42 3.23
C ARG A 158 -10.06 -11.30 2.04
N LEU A 159 -10.05 -10.16 1.34
CA LEU A 159 -10.79 -10.01 0.10
C LEU A 159 -10.32 -11.02 -0.95
N TRP A 160 -9.00 -11.15 -1.16
CA TRP A 160 -8.43 -12.13 -2.10
C TRP A 160 -8.98 -13.56 -1.90
N ARG A 161 -9.14 -13.99 -0.64
CA ARG A 161 -9.65 -15.33 -0.31
C ARG A 161 -11.17 -15.46 -0.37
N ARG A 162 -11.90 -14.36 -0.43
CA ARG A 162 -13.37 -14.32 -0.41
C ARG A 162 -13.95 -14.10 -1.80
N LEU A 163 -13.32 -13.24 -2.59
CA LEU A 163 -13.83 -12.83 -3.88
C LEU A 163 -13.76 -13.96 -4.90
N TRP A 164 -14.83 -14.04 -5.70
CA TRP A 164 -14.83 -14.75 -6.98
C TRP A 164 -14.18 -13.89 -8.07
N ARG A 165 -14.55 -12.60 -8.16
CA ARG A 165 -14.01 -11.62 -9.11
C ARG A 165 -12.70 -11.02 -8.62
N ARG A 166 -11.67 -11.85 -8.64
CA ARG A 166 -10.33 -11.48 -8.16
C ARG A 166 -9.59 -10.53 -9.09
N ASP A 167 -9.99 -10.51 -10.36
CA ASP A 167 -9.44 -9.68 -11.43
C ASP A 167 -9.49 -8.19 -11.09
N GLU A 168 -10.64 -7.67 -10.68
CA GLU A 168 -10.77 -6.24 -10.39
C GLU A 168 -10.03 -5.82 -9.11
N LEU A 169 -10.08 -6.65 -8.06
CA LEU A 169 -9.28 -6.44 -6.86
C LEU A 169 -7.79 -6.40 -7.18
N LEU A 170 -7.33 -7.30 -8.06
CA LEU A 170 -5.92 -7.40 -8.44
C LEU A 170 -5.47 -6.15 -9.22
N ALA A 171 -6.29 -5.68 -10.15
CA ALA A 171 -6.01 -4.45 -10.91
C ALA A 171 -5.93 -3.21 -9.99
N ALA A 172 -6.78 -3.13 -8.97
CA ALA A 172 -6.80 -2.02 -8.01
C ALA A 172 -5.72 -2.13 -6.90
N SER A 173 -4.93 -3.20 -6.85
CA SER A 173 -4.03 -3.48 -5.73
C SER A 173 -2.65 -2.80 -5.79
N GLY A 174 -2.48 -1.79 -6.66
CA GLY A 174 -1.27 -0.99 -6.79
C GLY A 174 -0.71 -0.48 -5.45
N PRO A 175 -1.50 0.22 -4.62
CA PRO A 175 -1.04 0.74 -3.33
C PRO A 175 -0.78 -0.32 -2.24
N VAL A 176 -1.28 -1.55 -2.40
CA VAL A 176 -1.13 -2.58 -1.37
C VAL A 176 0.37 -2.87 -1.18
N PRO A 177 0.89 -2.91 0.06
CA PRO A 177 2.29 -3.24 0.31
C PRO A 177 2.68 -4.60 -0.29
N TRP A 178 3.89 -4.68 -0.85
CA TRP A 178 4.32 -5.85 -1.62
C TRP A 178 4.23 -7.14 -0.81
N GLU A 179 4.65 -7.12 0.45
CA GLU A 179 4.63 -8.27 1.36
C GLU A 179 3.22 -8.81 1.62
N HIS A 180 2.18 -8.02 1.38
CA HIS A 180 0.78 -8.40 1.57
C HIS A 180 0.11 -8.89 0.28
N LYS A 181 0.61 -8.49 -0.90
CA LYS A 181 0.05 -8.93 -2.20
C LYS A 181 0.89 -9.93 -2.99
N ARG A 182 2.18 -10.08 -2.66
CA ARG A 182 3.12 -11.00 -3.33
C ARG A 182 2.54 -12.39 -3.57
N ALA A 183 1.94 -13.00 -2.54
CA ALA A 183 1.37 -14.34 -2.65
C ALA A 183 0.17 -14.40 -3.62
N ALA A 184 -0.68 -13.37 -3.63
CA ALA A 184 -1.80 -13.25 -4.55
C ALA A 184 -1.33 -13.06 -5.99
N TYR A 185 -0.28 -12.25 -6.20
CA TYR A 185 0.31 -12.04 -7.52
C TYR A 185 0.94 -13.32 -8.08
N GLN A 186 1.66 -14.06 -7.24
CA GLN A 186 2.22 -15.37 -7.61
C GLN A 186 1.13 -16.41 -7.90
N GLU A 187 0.01 -16.38 -7.18
CA GLU A 187 -1.16 -17.22 -7.47
C GLU A 187 -1.77 -16.82 -8.83
N ALA A 188 -2.02 -15.53 -9.06
CA ALA A 188 -2.59 -14.98 -10.28
C ALA A 188 -1.72 -15.25 -11.53
N ALA A 189 -0.39 -15.23 -11.41
CA ALA A 189 0.50 -15.53 -12.52
C ALA A 189 0.33 -16.96 -13.07
N ARG A 190 -0.21 -17.89 -12.27
CA ARG A 190 -0.49 -19.28 -12.69
C ARG A 190 -1.84 -19.43 -13.38
N ASP A 191 -2.66 -18.38 -13.39
CA ASP A 191 -4.01 -18.37 -13.95
C ASP A 191 -4.07 -17.40 -15.13
N PRO A 192 -4.10 -17.88 -16.39
CA PRO A 192 -4.14 -17.03 -17.57
C PRO A 192 -5.30 -16.02 -17.58
N GLU A 193 -6.44 -16.34 -16.98
CA GLU A 193 -7.60 -15.43 -16.92
C GLU A 193 -7.31 -14.18 -16.09
N LEU A 194 -6.33 -14.24 -15.18
CA LEU A 194 -5.93 -13.13 -14.31
C LEU A 194 -4.72 -12.35 -14.83
N HIS A 195 -4.09 -12.75 -15.93
CA HIS A 195 -2.85 -12.12 -16.42
C HIS A 195 -3.01 -10.64 -16.75
N SER A 196 -4.11 -10.26 -17.41
CA SER A 196 -4.39 -8.86 -17.75
C SER A 196 -4.49 -7.99 -16.49
N SER A 197 -5.24 -8.46 -15.49
CA SER A 197 -5.40 -7.75 -14.22
C SER A 197 -4.14 -7.74 -13.37
N LEU A 198 -3.34 -8.81 -13.41
CA LEU A 198 -2.03 -8.84 -12.75
C LEU A 198 -1.10 -7.80 -13.36
N ALA A 199 -1.07 -7.68 -14.69
CA ALA A 199 -0.25 -6.70 -15.38
C ALA A 199 -0.66 -5.27 -15.00
N ARG A 200 -1.97 -4.97 -14.96
CA ARG A 200 -2.48 -3.66 -14.46
C ARG A 200 -2.11 -3.41 -13.00
N GLY A 201 -2.24 -4.44 -12.16
CA GLY A 201 -1.82 -4.36 -10.75
C GLY A 201 -0.33 -4.10 -10.60
N LEU A 202 0.53 -4.65 -11.47
CA LEU A 202 1.96 -4.35 -11.51
C LEU A 202 2.23 -2.91 -11.97
N VAL A 203 1.55 -2.42 -13.02
CA VAL A 203 1.63 -1.01 -13.46
C VAL A 203 1.27 -0.08 -12.31
N GLY A 204 0.14 -0.32 -11.64
CA GLY A 204 -0.25 0.45 -10.46
C GLY A 204 0.82 0.38 -9.38
N SER A 205 1.42 -0.79 -9.13
CA SER A 205 2.46 -0.90 -8.09
C SER A 205 3.74 -0.11 -8.39
N PHE A 206 4.03 0.18 -9.66
CA PHE A 206 5.18 0.99 -10.06
C PHE A 206 4.86 2.49 -10.20
N HIS A 207 3.63 2.85 -10.58
CA HIS A 207 3.29 4.22 -11.00
C HIS A 207 2.36 4.97 -10.03
N ASP A 208 1.69 4.26 -9.13
CA ASP A 208 0.80 4.83 -8.12
C ASP A 208 1.61 5.49 -7.01
N ALA A 209 1.20 6.68 -6.53
CA ALA A 209 1.89 7.42 -5.48
C ALA A 209 2.10 6.67 -4.16
N PHE A 210 1.38 5.58 -3.92
CA PHE A 210 1.57 4.66 -2.78
C PHE A 210 1.94 3.25 -3.21
N GLY A 211 2.19 3.05 -4.51
CA GLY A 211 2.59 1.80 -5.14
C GLY A 211 3.84 1.20 -4.51
N GLN A 212 3.77 -0.09 -4.19
CA GLN A 212 4.90 -0.85 -3.65
C GLN A 212 5.05 -2.19 -4.36
N VAL A 213 6.27 -2.48 -4.80
CA VAL A 213 6.63 -3.72 -5.49
C VAL A 213 8.11 -4.02 -5.28
N ASP A 214 8.46 -5.29 -5.17
CA ASP A 214 9.85 -5.73 -5.37
C ASP A 214 10.12 -5.79 -6.89
N PRO A 215 11.01 -4.95 -7.44
CA PRO A 215 11.18 -4.87 -8.89
C PRO A 215 11.75 -6.15 -9.51
N VAL A 216 12.56 -6.91 -8.78
CA VAL A 216 13.16 -8.16 -9.26
C VAL A 216 12.07 -9.21 -9.40
N GLU A 217 11.26 -9.40 -8.37
CA GLU A 217 10.12 -10.32 -8.43
C GLU A 217 9.06 -9.88 -9.45
N ALA A 218 8.82 -8.58 -9.60
CA ALA A 218 7.93 -8.06 -10.64
C ALA A 218 8.42 -8.40 -12.05
N ARG A 219 9.73 -8.32 -12.30
CA ARG A 219 10.32 -8.73 -13.58
C ARG A 219 10.17 -10.23 -13.83
N GLU A 220 10.27 -11.05 -12.79
CA GLU A 220 9.99 -12.49 -12.89
C GLU A 220 8.52 -12.76 -13.23
N LEU A 221 7.59 -12.06 -12.58
CA LEU A 221 6.16 -12.16 -12.88
C LEU A 221 5.85 -11.69 -14.31
N TYR A 222 6.42 -10.56 -14.74
CA TYR A 222 6.29 -10.06 -16.12
C TYR A 222 6.66 -11.13 -17.16
N ARG A 223 7.75 -11.87 -16.94
CA ARG A 223 8.21 -12.96 -17.82
C ARG A 223 7.30 -14.19 -17.78
N ALA A 224 6.51 -14.36 -16.72
CA ALA A 224 5.68 -15.52 -16.49
C ALA A 224 4.23 -15.37 -17.01
N ILE A 225 3.84 -14.17 -17.44
CA ILE A 225 2.46 -13.87 -17.87
C ILE A 225 2.37 -13.42 -19.32
N THR A 226 1.18 -13.58 -19.90
CA THR A 226 0.85 -13.04 -21.23
C THR A 226 0.15 -11.70 -21.05
N ILE A 227 0.65 -10.67 -21.72
CA ILE A 227 0.09 -9.31 -21.66
C ILE A 227 -0.36 -8.95 -23.07
N GLU A 228 -1.67 -8.90 -23.30
CA GLU A 228 -2.24 -8.59 -24.62
C GLU A 228 -2.37 -7.08 -24.87
N ASP A 229 -2.55 -6.32 -23.80
CA ASP A 229 -2.69 -4.87 -23.82
C ASP A 229 -1.30 -4.22 -24.03
N ASP A 230 -1.07 -3.70 -25.24
CA ASP A 230 0.21 -3.12 -25.64
C ASP A 230 0.58 -1.88 -24.81
N GLU A 231 -0.40 -1.11 -24.33
CA GLU A 231 -0.14 0.06 -23.47
C GLU A 231 0.36 -0.39 -22.09
N VAL A 232 -0.29 -1.40 -21.50
CA VAL A 232 0.15 -2.01 -20.24
C VAL A 232 1.52 -2.67 -20.40
N ARG A 233 1.76 -3.37 -21.50
CA ARG A 233 3.08 -3.96 -21.79
C ARG A 233 4.16 -2.88 -21.88
N ALA A 234 3.92 -1.83 -22.68
CA ALA A 234 4.86 -0.73 -22.84
C ALA A 234 5.16 -0.02 -21.52
N ALA A 235 4.13 0.20 -20.68
CA ALA A 235 4.31 0.77 -19.35
C ALA A 235 5.24 -0.09 -18.47
N LEU A 236 5.00 -1.41 -18.41
CA LEU A 236 5.85 -2.33 -17.65
C LEU A 236 7.27 -2.43 -18.22
N GLU A 237 7.42 -2.53 -19.53
CA GLU A 237 8.74 -2.58 -20.16
C GLU A 237 9.54 -1.30 -19.90
N SER A 238 8.84 -0.16 -19.88
CA SER A 238 9.44 1.15 -19.63
C SER A 238 10.08 1.24 -18.24
N VAL A 239 9.53 0.57 -17.23
CA VAL A 239 10.06 0.58 -15.87
C VAL A 239 11.00 -0.60 -15.60
N LEU A 240 10.75 -1.77 -16.18
CA LEU A 240 11.51 -2.99 -15.90
C LEU A 240 12.82 -3.11 -16.68
N PHE A 241 12.93 -2.47 -17.85
CA PHE A 241 14.07 -2.68 -18.77
C PHE A 241 14.76 -1.40 -19.23
N THR A 242 14.30 -0.22 -18.81
CA THR A 242 14.89 1.05 -19.22
C THR A 242 15.12 1.92 -17.98
N PRO A 243 16.33 2.46 -17.78
CA PRO A 243 16.55 3.40 -16.70
C PRO A 243 15.91 4.76 -17.01
N THR A 244 15.57 5.50 -15.97
CA THR A 244 15.36 6.95 -16.10
C THR A 244 16.71 7.63 -16.09
N ARG A 245 16.98 8.52 -17.06
CA ARG A 245 18.28 9.19 -17.16
C ARG A 245 18.24 10.56 -16.52
N TRP A 246 19.24 10.82 -15.68
CA TRP A 246 19.34 12.04 -14.89
C TRP A 246 20.70 12.67 -15.09
N ARG A 247 20.76 14.00 -15.15
CA ARG A 247 22.01 14.74 -15.05
C ARG A 247 22.21 15.20 -13.62
N VAL A 248 23.39 14.94 -13.07
CA VAL A 248 23.73 15.37 -11.70
C VAL A 248 24.10 16.86 -11.71
N VAL A 249 23.25 17.70 -11.12
CA VAL A 249 23.42 19.17 -11.15
C VAL A 249 24.15 19.68 -9.90
N ALA A 250 23.77 19.18 -8.72
CA ALA A 250 24.40 19.56 -7.47
C ALA A 250 24.49 18.40 -6.49
N LEU A 251 25.54 18.39 -5.68
CA LEU A 251 25.72 17.55 -4.51
C LEU A 251 25.62 18.43 -3.26
N ILE A 252 24.80 18.03 -2.30
CA ILE A 252 24.63 18.73 -1.04
C ILE A 252 24.91 17.76 0.11
N THR A 253 25.98 18.01 0.85
CA THR A 253 26.31 17.26 2.08
C THR A 253 25.78 18.00 3.29
N VAL A 254 24.99 17.32 4.11
CA VAL A 254 24.31 17.89 5.28
C VAL A 254 24.99 17.48 6.58
N ASP A 255 24.91 18.33 7.60
CA ASP A 255 25.31 17.98 8.95
C ASP A 255 24.30 16.99 9.57
N VAL A 256 24.68 15.71 9.59
CA VAL A 256 23.88 14.62 10.18
C VAL A 256 23.68 14.74 11.70
N GLY A 257 24.44 15.64 12.35
CA GLY A 257 24.27 16.02 13.74
C GLY A 257 23.06 16.91 13.99
N ASP A 258 22.55 17.61 12.96
CA ASP A 258 21.44 18.54 13.09
C ASP A 258 20.13 17.80 13.41
N PRO A 259 19.43 18.13 14.51
CA PRO A 259 18.18 17.46 14.88
C PRO A 259 17.08 17.63 13.83
N ARG A 260 17.11 18.69 13.02
CA ARG A 260 16.16 18.89 11.91
C ARG A 260 16.37 17.89 10.80
N TRP A 261 17.61 17.45 10.55
CA TRP A 261 17.90 16.38 9.61
C TRP A 261 17.41 15.02 10.13
N ARG A 262 17.68 14.72 11.41
CA ARG A 262 17.27 13.46 12.07
C ARG A 262 15.76 13.27 12.13
N LYS A 263 14.98 14.34 12.11
CA LYS A 263 13.51 14.26 11.99
C LYS A 263 13.06 13.52 10.73
N TRP A 264 13.84 13.57 9.65
CA TRP A 264 13.47 13.05 8.33
C TRP A 264 14.24 11.79 7.93
N VAL A 265 15.33 11.46 8.63
CA VAL A 265 16.15 10.27 8.37
C VAL A 265 16.11 9.38 9.61
N PRO A 266 15.47 8.19 9.52
CA PRO A 266 15.46 7.23 10.62
C PRO A 266 16.88 6.86 11.09
N GLU A 267 17.04 6.59 12.38
CA GLU A 267 18.36 6.29 12.98
C GLU A 267 19.02 5.01 12.44
N ASP A 268 18.22 4.10 11.86
CA ASP A 268 18.67 2.85 11.25
C ASP A 268 19.07 3.00 9.77
N VAL A 269 18.87 4.17 9.17
CA VAL A 269 19.32 4.46 7.81
C VAL A 269 20.80 4.82 7.83
N GLY A 270 21.56 4.23 6.90
CA GLY A 270 22.98 4.51 6.72
C GLY A 270 23.28 5.97 6.33
N PRO A 271 24.53 6.27 5.94
CA PRO A 271 24.88 7.62 5.49
C PRO A 271 23.95 8.06 4.34
N SER A 272 23.57 9.33 4.37
CA SER A 272 22.72 9.93 3.34
C SER A 272 23.15 11.36 3.04
N PHE A 273 22.81 11.80 1.84
CA PHE A 273 23.10 13.14 1.33
C PHE A 273 21.97 13.57 0.39
N LEU A 274 22.02 14.81 -0.09
CA LEU A 274 21.07 15.29 -1.08
C LEU A 274 21.77 15.51 -2.43
N VAL A 275 21.02 15.28 -3.50
CA VAL A 275 21.47 15.51 -4.87
C VAL A 275 20.38 16.23 -5.64
N GLU A 276 20.75 17.19 -6.46
CA GLU A 276 19.86 17.79 -7.44
C GLU A 276 20.06 17.11 -8.80
N LEU A 277 18.98 16.58 -9.35
CA LEU A 277 18.99 15.87 -10.63
C LEU A 277 18.07 16.57 -11.61
N ALA A 278 18.57 16.84 -12.82
CA ALA A 278 17.76 17.31 -13.94
C ALA A 278 17.42 16.14 -14.86
N ALA A 279 16.16 16.00 -15.24
CA ALA A 279 15.72 14.92 -16.11
C ALA A 279 16.27 15.12 -17.53
N VAL A 280 16.90 14.09 -18.10
CA VAL A 280 17.37 14.11 -19.50
C VAL A 280 16.24 13.76 -20.46
N ASP A 281 15.37 12.85 -20.04
CA ASP A 281 14.13 12.44 -20.70
C ASP A 281 12.92 12.66 -19.79
N ARG A 282 11.71 12.37 -20.27
CA ARG A 282 10.49 12.43 -19.45
C ARG A 282 10.68 11.46 -18.27
N PRO A 283 10.76 11.95 -17.02
CA PRO A 283 11.10 11.11 -15.89
C PRO A 283 10.02 10.05 -15.68
N ARG A 284 10.43 8.80 -15.52
CA ARG A 284 9.53 7.70 -15.15
C ARG A 284 9.60 7.55 -13.64
N TRP A 285 8.43 7.60 -13.02
CA TRP A 285 8.32 7.62 -11.58
C TRP A 285 8.52 6.21 -11.02
N VAL A 286 9.43 6.10 -10.05
CA VAL A 286 9.60 4.94 -9.18
C VAL A 286 10.02 5.47 -7.82
N HIS A 287 9.25 5.18 -6.76
CA HIS A 287 9.50 5.66 -5.40
C HIS A 287 10.94 5.51 -4.93
N ARG A 288 11.57 4.39 -5.29
CA ARG A 288 12.95 4.08 -4.96
C ARG A 288 13.69 3.71 -6.22
N SER A 289 14.91 4.22 -6.41
CA SER A 289 15.76 3.86 -7.53
C SER A 289 17.21 3.73 -7.11
N ASP A 290 17.92 2.74 -7.64
CA ASP A 290 19.38 2.67 -7.58
C ASP A 290 19.98 3.60 -8.64
N LEU A 291 20.83 4.54 -8.20
CA LEU A 291 21.54 5.46 -9.06
C LEU A 291 22.88 4.83 -9.49
N LEU A 292 23.11 4.74 -10.79
CA LEU A 292 24.28 4.10 -11.40
C LEU A 292 24.99 5.06 -12.37
N HIS A 293 26.32 4.98 -12.42
CA HIS A 293 27.12 5.56 -13.50
C HIS A 293 27.91 4.43 -14.18
N GLY A 294 27.46 4.02 -15.36
CA GLY A 294 27.84 2.72 -15.92
C GLY A 294 27.42 1.59 -14.97
N GLU A 295 28.37 0.76 -14.55
CA GLU A 295 28.13 -0.34 -13.60
C GLU A 295 28.38 0.07 -12.13
N ARG A 296 28.86 1.30 -11.90
CA ARG A 296 29.17 1.80 -10.55
C ARG A 296 27.88 2.25 -9.84
N TRP A 297 27.54 1.61 -8.73
CA TRP A 297 26.47 2.09 -7.85
C TRP A 297 26.90 3.33 -7.06
N LEU A 298 26.07 4.36 -7.11
CA LEU A 298 26.29 5.66 -6.47
C LEU A 298 25.48 5.82 -5.18
N GLY A 299 24.29 5.22 -5.12
CA GLY A 299 23.37 5.33 -3.99
C GLY A 299 21.95 4.88 -4.33
N SER A 300 21.04 4.85 -3.35
CA SER A 300 19.61 4.64 -3.57
C SER A 300 18.82 5.94 -3.36
N LEU A 301 18.10 6.39 -4.38
CA LEU A 301 17.14 7.49 -4.31
C LEU A 301 15.92 7.05 -3.48
N MET A 302 15.48 7.89 -2.53
CA MET A 302 14.41 7.54 -1.58
C MET A 302 13.16 8.39 -1.68
N HIS A 303 13.31 9.70 -1.91
CA HIS A 303 12.19 10.63 -1.96
C HIS A 303 12.50 11.78 -2.92
N TRP A 304 11.50 12.18 -3.69
CA TRP A 304 11.47 13.42 -4.46
C TRP A 304 10.92 14.55 -3.58
N ALA A 305 11.34 15.79 -3.87
CA ALA A 305 10.89 16.98 -3.16
C ALA A 305 11.10 16.90 -1.64
N PHE A 306 12.27 16.40 -1.22
CA PHE A 306 12.65 16.37 0.18
C PHE A 306 12.52 17.80 0.77
N PRO A 307 11.73 18.01 1.84
CA PRO A 307 11.51 19.33 2.42
C PRO A 307 12.79 19.77 3.16
N PHE A 308 13.79 20.20 2.40
CA PHE A 308 15.08 20.61 2.91
C PHE A 308 14.99 22.01 3.50
N ASP A 309 15.35 22.13 4.78
CA ASP A 309 15.54 23.41 5.44
C ASP A 309 16.97 23.88 5.17
N GLU A 310 17.12 24.92 4.34
CA GLU A 310 18.43 25.54 4.01
C GLU A 310 19.16 26.07 5.25
N GLY A 311 18.47 26.25 6.38
CA GLY A 311 19.09 26.58 7.66
C GLY A 311 19.89 25.44 8.29
N ILE A 312 19.78 24.19 7.79
CA ILE A 312 20.63 23.07 8.21
C ILE A 312 22.05 23.31 7.70
N GLY A 313 23.06 23.10 8.55
CA GLY A 313 24.46 23.21 8.13
C GLY A 313 24.75 22.29 6.95
N HIS A 314 25.15 22.84 5.80
CA HIS A 314 25.40 22.07 4.58
C HIS A 314 26.54 22.65 3.75
N GLN A 315 27.10 21.82 2.88
CA GLN A 315 27.99 22.23 1.80
C GLN A 315 27.35 21.85 0.48
N ARG A 316 27.45 22.74 -0.51
CA ARG A 316 26.86 22.57 -1.84
C ARG A 316 27.97 22.67 -2.89
N GLU A 317 28.06 21.66 -3.73
CA GLU A 317 28.92 21.61 -4.92
C GLU A 317 27.99 21.53 -6.14
N GLU A 318 28.03 22.51 -7.03
CA GLU A 318 27.12 22.59 -8.18
C GLU A 318 27.86 22.89 -9.49
N VAL A 319 27.26 22.47 -10.60
CA VAL A 319 27.74 22.76 -11.95
C VAL A 319 26.67 23.52 -12.75
N PRO A 320 27.07 24.40 -13.70
CA PRO A 320 26.13 25.03 -14.61
C PRO A 320 25.33 23.97 -15.38
N HIS A 321 24.02 24.21 -15.51
CA HIS A 321 23.10 23.30 -16.20
C HIS A 321 22.15 24.09 -17.10
N GLU A 322 21.91 23.56 -18.29
CA GLU A 322 20.85 24.01 -19.21
C GLU A 322 19.83 22.89 -19.38
N GLY A 323 18.54 23.19 -19.22
CA GLY A 323 17.47 22.22 -19.46
C GLY A 323 16.34 22.27 -18.44
N ALA A 324 15.80 21.10 -18.10
CA ALA A 324 14.72 20.97 -17.12
C ALA A 324 15.16 21.46 -15.73
N PRO A 325 14.24 22.04 -14.93
CA PRO A 325 14.55 22.44 -13.56
C PRO A 325 14.97 21.20 -12.76
N PRO A 326 16.06 21.29 -11.96
CA PRO A 326 16.50 20.18 -11.15
C PRO A 326 15.49 19.87 -10.05
N ILE A 327 15.43 18.61 -9.65
CA ILE A 327 14.63 18.11 -8.52
C ILE A 327 15.60 17.66 -7.43
N LEU A 328 15.30 18.02 -6.19
CA LEU A 328 16.08 17.62 -5.02
C LEU A 328 15.66 16.23 -4.53
N PHE A 329 16.64 15.33 -4.41
CA PHE A 329 16.46 13.96 -3.92
C PHE A 329 17.32 13.68 -2.70
N ARG A 330 16.79 12.87 -1.77
CA ARG A 330 17.62 12.19 -0.76
C ARG A 330 18.19 10.91 -1.35
N VAL A 331 19.50 10.73 -1.16
CA VAL A 331 20.25 9.54 -1.56
C VAL A 331 20.77 8.82 -0.32
N GLU A 332 20.49 7.52 -0.20
CA GLU A 332 21.13 6.62 0.75
C GLU A 332 22.44 6.10 0.15
N GLY A 333 23.57 6.40 0.79
CA GLY A 333 24.90 6.09 0.29
C GLY A 333 25.95 7.09 0.74
N TYR A 334 27.15 6.99 0.15
CA TYR A 334 28.26 7.89 0.46
C TYR A 334 28.35 9.01 -0.57
N ALA A 335 28.32 10.27 -0.12
CA ALA A 335 28.39 11.44 -1.00
C ALA A 335 29.61 11.44 -1.94
N GLY A 336 30.74 10.88 -1.48
CA GLY A 336 31.95 10.74 -2.29
C GLY A 336 31.76 9.88 -3.55
N ALA A 337 30.71 9.05 -3.63
CA ALA A 337 30.40 8.31 -4.85
C ALA A 337 29.86 9.22 -5.97
N VAL A 338 29.12 10.28 -5.62
CA VAL A 338 28.46 11.19 -6.57
C VAL A 338 29.36 12.38 -6.95
N ARG A 339 30.29 12.78 -6.09
CA ARG A 339 31.17 13.93 -6.34
C ARG A 339 31.92 13.82 -7.69
N ASP A 340 32.39 12.63 -8.04
CA ASP A 340 33.17 12.40 -9.27
C ASP A 340 32.33 12.46 -10.57
N VAL A 341 31.00 12.56 -10.46
CA VAL A 341 30.06 12.53 -11.60
C VAL A 341 29.17 13.77 -11.66
N LEU A 342 29.56 14.87 -10.99
CA LEU A 342 28.88 16.15 -11.14
C LEU A 342 28.91 16.60 -12.61
N GLY A 343 27.75 16.96 -13.14
CA GLY A 343 27.54 17.32 -14.55
C GLY A 343 27.33 16.15 -15.49
N GLU A 344 27.58 14.92 -15.06
CA GLU A 344 27.42 13.72 -15.89
C GLU A 344 25.98 13.20 -15.89
N VAL A 345 25.68 12.33 -16.88
CA VAL A 345 24.42 11.60 -16.94
C VAL A 345 24.55 10.26 -16.22
N VAL A 346 23.59 9.97 -15.36
CA VAL A 346 23.49 8.75 -14.56
C VAL A 346 22.15 8.07 -14.81
N ASP A 347 22.13 6.76 -14.61
CA ASP A 347 20.95 5.92 -14.78
C ASP A 347 20.29 5.66 -13.43
N ALA A 348 18.99 5.90 -13.33
CA ALA A 348 18.18 5.49 -12.19
C ALA A 348 17.37 4.25 -12.57
N TRP A 349 17.68 3.13 -11.92
CA TRP A 349 16.99 1.85 -12.12
C TRP A 349 16.12 1.51 -10.92
N PRO A 350 14.97 0.82 -11.09
CA PRO A 350 14.32 0.19 -9.95
C PRO A 350 15.31 -0.72 -9.19
N PRO A 351 15.25 -0.77 -7.85
CA PRO A 351 16.22 -1.48 -7.04
C PRO A 351 16.46 -2.92 -7.51
N GLY A 352 17.72 -3.24 -7.79
CA GLY A 352 18.13 -4.57 -8.24
C GLY A 352 17.91 -4.90 -9.72
N LEU A 353 17.37 -3.99 -10.54
CA LEU A 353 17.21 -4.22 -11.98
C LEU A 353 18.35 -3.69 -12.84
N GLY A 354 19.14 -2.75 -12.33
CA GLY A 354 20.27 -2.20 -13.07
C GLY A 354 21.39 -3.24 -13.33
N PRO A 355 22.27 -2.97 -14.32
CA PRO A 355 23.45 -3.79 -14.58
C PRO A 355 24.35 -3.74 -13.35
N ARG A 356 24.23 -4.75 -12.49
CA ARG A 356 25.14 -4.95 -11.36
C ARG A 356 25.99 -6.17 -11.68
N ASP A 357 27.30 -6.03 -11.49
CA ASP A 357 28.13 -7.16 -11.14
C ASP A 357 27.50 -7.83 -9.90
N GLU A 358 27.05 -9.08 -10.05
CA GLU A 358 26.37 -9.86 -9.00
C GLU A 358 27.20 -10.00 -7.70
N GLU A 359 28.48 -9.58 -7.70
CA GLU A 359 29.42 -9.77 -6.59
C GLU A 359 29.47 -8.64 -5.53
N ARG A 360 28.80 -7.50 -5.69
CA ARG A 360 29.05 -6.32 -4.81
C ARG A 360 27.81 -5.68 -4.19
N ARG A 361 26.90 -6.46 -3.59
CA ARG A 361 26.14 -5.89 -2.46
C ARG A 361 27.09 -5.81 -1.27
N PRO A 362 27.46 -4.62 -0.75
CA PRO A 362 28.02 -4.56 0.59
C PRO A 362 26.97 -5.17 1.51
N THR A 363 27.28 -6.32 2.11
CA THR A 363 26.50 -6.85 3.22
C THR A 363 26.42 -5.73 4.25
N ALA A 364 25.22 -5.18 4.46
CA ALA A 364 24.95 -4.29 5.58
C ALA A 364 25.45 -5.03 6.83
N ARG A 365 26.50 -4.50 7.44
CA ARG A 365 27.04 -4.99 8.71
C ARG A 365 26.36 -4.28 9.86
#